data_AF-A0AAE0QDY4-F1
#
_entry.id   AF-A0AAE0QDY4-F1
#
_cell.length_a   1.000
_cell.length_b   1.000
_cell.length_c   1.000
_cell.angle_alpha   90.00
_cell.angle_beta   90.00
_cell.angle_gamma   90.00
#
_symmetry.space_group_name_H-M   'P 1'
#
loop_
_entity.id
_entity.type
_entity.pdbx_description
1 polymer ?
#
loop_
_entity_poly.entity_id
_entity_poly.type
_entity_poly.pdbx_seq_one_letter_code
_entity_poly.pdbx_strand_id
1 'polypeptide(L)'
;MATEKTLYSATVAFLLASVTFPHTGGFFIASRLTMKQLITSLLDSTQWNLISQNATLALEAPHSLWQEWSPPGYSVYHTLGCFILIKLWLLVLACTLPLPAGYFMPVFIYGAALGRLLGEGLAYLFPDGISSGERLSVINPGGYALVGAAAFAGAATHTLSPALCALELTGQSTHVVPILTATLISNALARSRHQPSFYDGISLIKRLPHLPSLIRACPKLSSIQIRQFVVPVGAMLQRAEGVMGVQHVLNSSKENEFPIVDTHDSLTLLGTVTRAQLQTFLLSNQCEDLCKSLEDECSIQPVKLQLSPDTTVKQAHCIMSVLREQCVFVTEMGKLHGVITWKEMKNMIEELAKEI
;
A
#
# COMPACT_ATOMS: atom_id res chain seq x y z
N MET A 1 19.09 7.60 20.51
CA MET A 1 18.22 7.27 19.36
C MET A 1 18.95 6.92 18.05
N ALA A 2 19.75 7.80 17.43
CA ALA A 2 20.40 7.45 16.15
C ALA A 2 21.43 6.31 16.29
N THR A 3 22.26 6.38 17.34
CA THR A 3 23.27 5.37 17.69
C THR A 3 22.67 4.00 18.06
N GLU A 4 21.49 3.98 18.69
CA GLU A 4 20.78 2.75 19.04
C GLU A 4 20.20 2.06 17.80
N LYS A 5 19.67 2.84 16.84
CA LYS A 5 19.17 2.29 15.56
C LYS A 5 20.31 1.71 14.73
N THR A 6 21.47 2.35 14.72
CA THR A 6 22.67 1.83 14.04
C THR A 6 23.19 0.58 14.73
N LEU A 7 23.23 0.55 16.06
CA LEU A 7 23.65 -0.62 16.82
C LEU A 7 22.71 -1.82 16.57
N TYR A 8 21.39 -1.59 16.67
CA TYR A 8 20.40 -2.61 16.35
C TYR A 8 20.57 -3.15 14.92
N SER A 9 20.66 -2.25 13.93
CA SER A 9 20.84 -2.65 12.53
C SER A 9 22.12 -3.45 12.31
N ALA A 10 23.23 -3.05 12.97
CA ALA A 10 24.49 -3.77 12.92
C ALA A 10 24.40 -5.15 13.56
N THR A 11 23.74 -5.29 14.72
CA THR A 11 23.55 -6.59 15.38
C THR A 11 22.71 -7.55 14.54
N VAL A 12 21.62 -7.05 13.95
CA VAL A 12 20.78 -7.84 13.06
C VAL A 12 21.54 -8.24 11.80
N ALA A 13 22.27 -7.31 11.18
CA ALA A 13 23.09 -7.60 10.00
C ALA A 13 24.19 -8.64 10.30
N PHE A 14 24.83 -8.56 11.46
CA PHE A 14 25.82 -9.54 11.91
C PHE A 14 25.19 -10.94 12.07
N LEU A 15 24.00 -11.01 12.68
CA LEU A 15 23.26 -12.27 12.84
C LEU A 15 22.83 -12.84 11.48
N LEU A 16 22.34 -12.00 10.56
CA LEU A 16 22.02 -12.42 9.19
C LEU A 16 23.27 -12.97 8.48
N ALA A 17 24.42 -12.30 8.62
CA ALA A 17 25.69 -12.73 8.03
C ALA A 17 26.19 -14.05 8.63
N SER A 18 26.07 -14.24 9.94
CA SER A 18 26.41 -15.48 10.65
C SER A 18 25.63 -16.69 10.13
N VAL A 19 24.32 -16.54 9.92
CA VAL A 19 23.46 -17.61 9.40
C VAL A 19 23.68 -17.86 7.91
N THR A 20 23.94 -16.79 7.15
CA THR A 20 24.15 -16.86 5.69
C THR A 20 25.58 -17.30 5.31
N PHE A 21 26.50 -17.40 6.29
CA PHE A 21 27.89 -17.74 6.03
C PHE A 21 28.00 -19.11 5.33
N PRO A 22 28.70 -19.21 4.18
CA PRO A 22 28.69 -20.40 3.32
C PRO A 22 29.08 -21.71 4.02
N HIS A 23 29.96 -21.65 5.03
CA HIS A 23 30.44 -22.85 5.73
C HIS A 23 29.56 -23.28 6.92
N THR A 24 28.57 -22.48 7.34
CA THR A 24 27.62 -22.83 8.41
C THR A 24 26.25 -23.14 7.82
N GLY A 25 25.27 -22.25 7.95
CA GLY A 25 23.92 -22.41 7.40
C GLY A 25 23.84 -22.11 5.91
N GLY A 26 24.80 -21.35 5.37
CA GLY A 26 24.80 -20.92 3.97
C GLY A 26 24.92 -22.06 2.97
N PHE A 27 25.51 -23.18 3.38
CA PHE A 27 25.61 -24.41 2.59
C PHE A 27 24.24 -24.98 2.19
N PHE A 28 23.24 -24.88 3.08
CA PHE A 28 21.88 -25.35 2.80
C PHE A 28 21.00 -24.32 2.09
N ILE A 29 21.43 -23.06 2.03
CA ILE A 29 20.63 -21.93 1.56
C ILE A 29 21.11 -21.44 0.17
N ALA A 30 22.07 -22.12 -0.45
CA ALA A 30 22.75 -21.65 -1.67
C ALA A 30 23.22 -20.18 -1.52
N SER A 31 23.85 -19.86 -0.38
CA SER A 31 24.08 -18.47 0.04
C SER A 31 25.10 -17.70 -0.80
N ARG A 32 25.88 -18.41 -1.63
CA ARG A 32 26.87 -17.83 -2.55
C ARG A 32 26.23 -17.17 -3.78
N LEU A 33 24.96 -17.46 -4.05
CA LEU A 33 24.22 -16.93 -5.19
C LEU A 33 23.75 -15.50 -4.92
N THR A 34 23.94 -14.63 -5.91
CA THR A 34 23.28 -13.31 -5.93
C THR A 34 21.77 -13.45 -6.07
N MET A 35 20.99 -12.43 -5.70
CA MET A 35 19.53 -12.46 -5.84
C MET A 35 19.05 -12.80 -7.26
N LYS A 36 19.73 -12.27 -8.28
CA LYS A 36 19.45 -12.58 -9.69
C LYS A 36 19.78 -14.03 -10.03
N GLN A 37 20.93 -14.55 -9.59
CA GLN A 37 21.31 -15.94 -9.84
C GLN A 37 20.37 -16.92 -9.14
N LEU A 38 19.92 -16.57 -7.94
CA LEU A 38 19.02 -17.40 -7.16
C LEU A 38 17.67 -17.57 -7.86
N ILE A 39 17.06 -16.48 -8.34
CA ILE A 39 15.82 -16.59 -9.12
C ILE A 39 16.04 -17.33 -10.45
N THR A 40 17.13 -17.07 -11.19
CA THR A 40 17.39 -17.81 -12.44
C THR A 40 17.63 -19.29 -12.20
N SER A 41 18.25 -19.66 -11.08
CA SER A 41 18.42 -21.06 -10.70
C SER A 41 17.08 -21.73 -10.41
N LEU A 42 16.21 -21.12 -9.61
CA LEU A 42 14.91 -21.69 -9.26
C LEU A 42 13.98 -21.86 -10.47
N LEU A 43 14.12 -21.00 -11.48
CA LEU A 43 13.33 -21.04 -12.72
C LEU A 43 13.91 -21.96 -13.80
N ASP A 44 15.04 -22.62 -13.54
CA ASP A 44 15.66 -23.54 -14.49
C ASP A 44 14.72 -24.69 -14.87
N SER A 45 14.68 -25.13 -16.12
CA SER A 45 13.77 -26.20 -16.54
C SER A 45 14.26 -27.60 -16.21
N THR A 46 15.54 -27.72 -15.84
CA THR A 46 16.17 -29.00 -15.53
C THR A 46 15.60 -29.63 -14.26
N GLN A 47 15.50 -30.96 -14.21
CA GLN A 47 15.10 -31.68 -12.99
C GLN A 47 16.33 -32.00 -12.15
N TRP A 48 16.48 -31.32 -11.01
CA TRP A 48 17.72 -31.39 -10.23
C TRP A 48 17.92 -32.76 -9.59
N ASN A 49 16.83 -33.45 -9.22
CA ASN A 49 16.94 -34.79 -8.66
C ASN A 49 17.57 -35.79 -9.66
N LEU A 50 17.10 -35.79 -10.92
CA LEU A 50 17.64 -36.68 -11.96
C LEU A 50 19.11 -36.39 -12.28
N ILE A 51 19.47 -35.10 -12.39
CA ILE A 51 20.85 -34.73 -12.71
C ILE A 51 21.79 -35.05 -11.55
N SER A 52 21.34 -34.86 -10.30
CA SER A 52 22.14 -35.19 -9.11
C SER A 52 22.47 -36.68 -8.99
N GLN A 53 21.60 -37.55 -9.51
CA GLN A 53 21.82 -39.01 -9.53
C GLN A 53 22.72 -39.43 -10.70
N ASN A 54 22.70 -38.69 -11.81
CA ASN A 54 23.47 -38.98 -13.01
C ASN A 54 24.80 -38.20 -13.04
N ALA A 55 25.85 -38.81 -12.48
CA ALA A 55 27.20 -38.22 -12.41
C ALA A 55 27.79 -37.80 -13.77
N THR A 56 27.38 -38.45 -14.87
CA THR A 56 27.80 -38.09 -16.23
C THR A 56 27.20 -36.76 -16.70
N LEU A 57 25.92 -36.50 -16.41
CA LEU A 57 25.23 -35.24 -16.75
C LEU A 57 25.73 -34.08 -15.88
N ALA A 58 26.15 -34.36 -14.65
CA ALA A 58 26.74 -33.36 -13.76
C ALA A 58 28.10 -32.84 -14.27
N LEU A 59 28.86 -33.66 -14.99
CA LEU A 59 30.17 -33.31 -15.55
C LEU A 59 30.07 -32.44 -16.82
N GLU A 60 28.96 -32.50 -17.54
CA GLU A 60 28.74 -31.72 -18.78
C GLU A 60 28.45 -30.24 -18.51
N ALA A 61 28.05 -29.86 -17.29
CA ALA A 61 27.71 -28.49 -16.91
C ALA A 61 28.47 -27.98 -15.66
N PRO A 62 29.81 -27.82 -15.73
CA PRO A 62 30.68 -27.55 -14.57
C PRO A 62 30.50 -26.17 -13.90
N HIS A 63 29.63 -25.29 -14.41
CA HIS A 63 29.33 -23.96 -13.84
C HIS A 63 27.83 -23.68 -13.70
N SER A 64 27.02 -24.73 -13.59
CA SER A 64 25.58 -24.60 -13.51
C SER A 64 25.14 -24.21 -12.09
N LEU A 65 24.24 -23.22 -11.99
CA LEU A 65 23.80 -22.64 -10.72
C LEU A 65 23.08 -23.64 -9.80
N TRP A 66 22.60 -24.76 -10.35
CA TRP A 66 21.90 -25.80 -9.59
C TRP A 66 22.83 -26.59 -8.65
N GLN A 67 24.15 -26.61 -8.91
CA GLN A 67 25.11 -27.35 -8.07
C GLN A 67 25.13 -26.82 -6.62
N GLU A 68 24.87 -25.52 -6.42
CA GLU A 68 24.76 -24.92 -5.10
C GLU A 68 23.51 -25.41 -4.32
N TRP A 69 22.55 -26.04 -5.00
CA TRP A 69 21.35 -26.64 -4.38
C TRP A 69 21.50 -28.15 -4.10
N SER A 70 22.53 -28.80 -4.64
CA SER A 70 22.78 -30.24 -4.49
C SER A 70 24.18 -30.53 -3.93
N PRO A 71 24.47 -30.13 -2.69
CA PRO A 71 25.73 -30.46 -2.05
C PRO A 71 25.92 -31.98 -1.90
N PRO A 72 27.17 -32.47 -1.91
CA PRO A 72 27.45 -33.90 -1.77
C PRO A 72 26.92 -34.43 -0.43
N GLY A 73 26.14 -35.51 -0.48
CA GLY A 73 25.58 -36.19 0.69
C GLY A 73 24.17 -35.73 1.11
N TYR A 74 23.60 -34.68 0.51
CA TYR A 74 22.24 -34.25 0.79
C TYR A 74 21.39 -34.19 -0.48
N SER A 75 20.14 -34.64 -0.39
CA SER A 75 19.20 -34.51 -1.50
C SER A 75 18.74 -33.06 -1.68
N VAL A 76 18.36 -32.71 -2.91
CA VAL A 76 17.79 -31.41 -3.29
C VAL A 76 16.55 -31.02 -2.45
N TYR A 77 15.71 -31.99 -2.05
CA TYR A 77 14.52 -31.72 -1.23
C TYR A 77 14.87 -31.16 0.16
N HIS A 78 15.94 -31.70 0.76
CA HIS A 78 16.40 -31.29 2.08
C HIS A 78 16.96 -29.86 2.03
N THR A 79 17.77 -29.53 1.01
CA THR A 79 18.30 -28.16 0.84
C THR A 79 17.20 -27.15 0.55
N LEU A 80 16.25 -27.45 -0.35
CA LEU A 80 15.09 -26.59 -0.60
C LEU A 80 14.22 -26.40 0.66
N GLY A 81 13.97 -27.46 1.43
CA GLY A 81 13.23 -27.38 2.69
C GLY A 81 13.93 -26.49 3.72
N CYS A 82 15.24 -26.68 3.93
CA CYS A 82 16.06 -25.84 4.79
C CYS A 82 16.10 -24.38 4.30
N PHE A 83 16.23 -24.16 2.98
CA PHE A 83 16.19 -22.84 2.37
C PHE A 83 14.90 -22.12 2.73
N ILE A 84 13.74 -22.75 2.55
CA ILE A 84 12.43 -22.17 2.85
C ILE A 84 12.35 -21.79 4.34
N LEU A 85 12.66 -22.71 5.25
CA LEU A 85 12.56 -22.45 6.69
C LEU A 85 13.48 -21.33 7.15
N ILE A 86 14.75 -21.36 6.74
CA ILE A 86 15.73 -20.38 7.18
C ILE A 86 15.46 -19.02 6.52
N LYS A 87 15.15 -18.98 5.21
CA LYS A 87 14.82 -17.72 4.53
C LYS A 87 13.55 -17.07 5.05
N LEU A 88 12.54 -17.84 5.47
CA LEU A 88 11.34 -17.26 6.10
C LEU A 88 11.72 -16.46 7.34
N TRP A 89 12.54 -17.06 8.22
CA TRP A 89 13.01 -16.39 9.43
C TRP A 89 13.90 -15.18 9.13
N LEU A 90 14.86 -15.33 8.21
CA LEU A 90 15.73 -14.23 7.78
C LEU A 90 14.94 -13.09 7.14
N LEU A 91 13.88 -13.39 6.38
CA LEU A 91 13.02 -12.39 5.73
C LEU A 91 12.26 -11.56 6.76
N VAL A 92 11.63 -12.21 7.75
CA VAL A 92 10.93 -11.50 8.84
C VAL A 92 11.91 -10.58 9.59
N LEU A 93 13.11 -11.07 9.89
CA LEU A 93 14.14 -10.28 10.57
C LEU A 93 14.68 -9.13 9.71
N ALA A 94 14.85 -9.34 8.39
CA ALA A 94 15.25 -8.28 7.48
C ALA A 94 14.17 -7.18 7.34
N CYS A 95 12.89 -7.53 7.48
CA CYS A 95 11.79 -6.57 7.47
C CYS A 95 11.76 -5.63 8.69
N THR A 96 12.39 -5.98 9.81
CA THR A 96 12.44 -5.12 11.00
C THR A 96 13.54 -4.05 10.91
N LEU A 97 14.48 -4.18 9.96
CA LEU A 97 15.56 -3.22 9.79
C LEU A 97 15.03 -1.84 9.35
N PRO A 98 15.42 -0.75 10.04
CA PRO A 98 15.02 0.61 9.68
C PRO A 98 15.86 1.15 8.51
N LEU A 99 15.89 0.43 7.39
CA LEU A 99 16.65 0.76 6.17
C LEU A 99 15.70 0.94 4.98
N PRO A 100 16.03 1.81 4.01
CA PRO A 100 15.29 1.90 2.76
C PRO A 100 15.53 0.62 1.95
N ALA A 101 14.61 -0.34 2.03
CA ALA A 101 14.70 -1.62 1.35
C ALA A 101 13.37 -2.01 0.69
N GLY A 102 13.46 -2.70 -0.45
CA GLY A 102 12.32 -3.32 -1.12
C GLY A 102 12.13 -4.78 -0.69
N TYR A 103 10.92 -5.15 -0.29
CA TYR A 103 10.60 -6.50 0.20
C TYR A 103 9.97 -7.43 -0.85
N PHE A 104 9.64 -6.91 -2.04
CA PHE A 104 8.98 -7.68 -3.09
C PHE A 104 9.84 -8.84 -3.62
N MET A 105 11.10 -8.57 -3.97
CA MET A 105 11.98 -9.58 -4.57
C MET A 105 12.26 -10.79 -3.63
N PRO A 106 12.55 -10.59 -2.32
CA PRO A 106 12.66 -11.72 -1.39
C PRO A 106 11.40 -12.58 -1.28
N VAL A 107 10.21 -11.95 -1.24
CA VAL A 107 8.92 -12.66 -1.21
C VAL A 107 8.70 -13.46 -2.50
N PHE A 108 9.05 -12.86 -3.65
CA PHE A 108 8.96 -13.53 -4.95
C PHE A 108 9.86 -14.77 -5.04
N ILE A 109 11.11 -14.64 -4.61
CA ILE A 109 12.07 -15.75 -4.52
C ILE A 109 11.59 -16.85 -3.57
N TYR A 110 11.04 -16.47 -2.41
CA TYR A 110 10.49 -17.42 -1.45
C TYR A 110 9.35 -18.24 -2.06
N GLY A 111 8.43 -17.58 -2.78
CA GLY A 111 7.39 -18.26 -3.56
C GLY A 111 7.96 -19.17 -4.65
N ALA A 112 9.02 -18.74 -5.33
CA ALA A 112 9.69 -19.55 -6.35
C ALA A 112 10.27 -20.84 -5.76
N ALA A 113 10.88 -20.77 -4.58
CA ALA A 113 11.42 -21.93 -3.88
C ALA A 113 10.32 -22.92 -3.45
N LEU A 114 9.18 -22.42 -2.96
CA LEU A 114 8.01 -23.25 -2.66
C LEU A 114 7.45 -23.94 -3.90
N GLY A 115 7.28 -23.20 -5.00
CA GLY A 115 6.85 -23.76 -6.28
C GLY A 115 7.82 -24.78 -6.84
N ARG A 116 9.13 -24.54 -6.67
CA ARG A 116 10.19 -25.45 -7.10
C ARG A 116 10.18 -26.76 -6.31
N LEU A 117 10.04 -26.67 -4.99
CA LEU A 117 9.91 -27.85 -4.12
C LEU A 117 8.71 -28.71 -4.52
N LEU A 118 7.57 -28.08 -4.82
CA LEU A 118 6.38 -28.77 -5.33
C LEU A 118 6.62 -29.40 -6.71
N GLY A 119 7.28 -28.68 -7.63
CA GLY A 119 7.59 -29.17 -8.97
C GLY A 119 8.51 -30.40 -8.97
N GLU A 120 9.59 -30.36 -8.19
CA GLU A 120 10.51 -31.49 -8.01
C GLU A 120 9.83 -32.66 -7.27
N GLY A 121 8.89 -32.37 -6.36
CA GLY A 121 8.07 -33.39 -5.70
C GLY A 121 7.12 -34.10 -6.67
N LEU A 122 6.48 -33.35 -7.56
CA LEU A 122 5.63 -33.91 -8.61
C LEU A 122 6.43 -34.72 -9.63
N ALA A 123 7.62 -34.26 -10.01
CA ALA A 123 8.53 -35.01 -10.88
C ALA A 123 8.97 -36.34 -10.26
N TYR A 124 9.11 -36.40 -8.93
CA TYR A 124 9.40 -37.66 -8.22
C TYR A 124 8.20 -38.61 -8.18
N LEU A 125 6.99 -38.08 -7.99
CA LEU A 125 5.77 -38.90 -7.95
C LEU A 125 5.36 -39.43 -9.33
N PHE A 126 5.63 -38.68 -10.40
CA PHE A 126 5.29 -39.03 -11.78
C PHE A 126 6.53 -38.97 -12.68
N PRO A 127 7.46 -39.94 -12.56
CA PRO A 127 8.72 -39.92 -13.30
C PRO A 127 8.53 -40.03 -14.82
N ASP A 128 7.53 -40.79 -15.28
CA ASP A 128 7.20 -40.96 -16.70
C ASP A 128 6.44 -39.74 -17.29
N GLY A 129 6.19 -38.72 -16.46
CA GLY A 129 5.40 -37.55 -16.81
C GLY A 129 3.90 -37.77 -16.71
N ILE A 130 3.14 -36.74 -17.10
CA ILE A 130 1.68 -36.80 -17.10
C ILE A 130 1.22 -37.15 -18.52
N SER A 131 0.48 -38.25 -18.65
CA SER A 131 -0.16 -38.64 -19.91
C SER A 131 -1.37 -37.76 -20.16
N SER A 132 -1.31 -36.97 -21.23
CA SER A 132 -2.47 -36.24 -21.77
C SER A 132 -2.75 -36.77 -23.17
N GLY A 133 -3.47 -37.90 -23.23
CA GLY A 133 -3.70 -38.63 -24.47
C GLY A 133 -2.44 -39.30 -25.01
N GLU A 134 -2.12 -39.13 -26.30
CA GLU A 134 -0.99 -39.77 -26.98
C GLU A 134 0.39 -39.12 -26.70
N ARG A 135 0.44 -38.00 -25.95
CA ARG A 135 1.71 -37.31 -25.63
C ARG A 135 2.06 -37.46 -24.15
N LEU A 136 3.24 -38.01 -23.89
CA LEU A 136 3.89 -37.99 -22.57
C LEU A 136 4.58 -36.65 -22.40
N SER A 137 4.03 -35.80 -21.52
CA SER A 137 4.65 -34.52 -21.17
C SER A 137 5.46 -34.67 -19.89
N VAL A 138 6.78 -34.48 -19.99
CA VAL A 138 7.69 -34.45 -18.84
C VAL A 138 7.40 -33.20 -18.01
N ILE A 139 7.40 -33.36 -16.69
CA ILE A 139 7.12 -32.27 -15.75
C ILE A 139 8.30 -31.28 -15.74
N ASN A 140 8.03 -30.02 -16.06
CA ASN A 140 9.02 -28.94 -15.97
C ASN A 140 8.92 -28.24 -14.59
N PRO A 141 9.85 -28.47 -13.65
CA PRO A 141 9.79 -27.89 -12.30
C PRO A 141 9.98 -26.36 -12.29
N GLY A 142 10.67 -25.79 -13.30
CA GLY A 142 10.84 -24.34 -13.43
C GLY A 142 9.51 -23.60 -13.67
N GLY A 143 8.56 -24.22 -14.37
CA GLY A 143 7.21 -23.69 -14.55
C GLY A 143 6.43 -23.63 -13.23
N TYR A 144 6.54 -24.67 -12.39
CA TYR A 144 5.91 -24.68 -11.06
C TYR A 144 6.56 -23.66 -10.11
N ALA A 145 7.88 -23.48 -10.19
CA ALA A 145 8.57 -22.42 -9.47
C ALA A 145 8.02 -21.04 -9.85
N LEU A 146 7.83 -20.76 -11.14
CA LEU A 146 7.26 -19.49 -11.60
C LEU A 146 5.83 -19.25 -11.07
N VAL A 147 4.99 -20.28 -11.12
CA VAL A 147 3.61 -20.22 -10.59
C VAL A 147 3.63 -19.94 -9.08
N GLY A 148 4.49 -20.63 -8.32
CA GLY A 148 4.65 -20.41 -6.88
C GLY A 148 5.14 -19.00 -6.54
N ALA A 149 6.07 -18.47 -7.33
CA ALA A 149 6.59 -17.11 -7.19
C ALA A 149 5.49 -16.07 -7.33
N ALA A 150 4.71 -16.15 -8.42
CA ALA A 150 3.59 -15.27 -8.69
C ALA A 150 2.49 -15.40 -7.63
N ALA A 151 2.10 -16.63 -7.27
CA ALA A 151 1.00 -16.89 -6.36
C ALA A 151 1.29 -16.45 -4.92
N PHE A 152 2.51 -16.68 -4.42
CA PHE A 152 2.90 -16.23 -3.09
C PHE A 152 3.07 -14.72 -3.02
N ALA A 153 3.72 -14.11 -4.03
CA ALA A 153 3.87 -12.66 -4.10
C ALA A 153 2.51 -11.97 -4.23
N GLY A 154 1.60 -12.50 -5.05
CA GLY A 154 0.22 -12.02 -5.16
C GLY A 154 -0.49 -12.05 -3.82
N ALA A 155 -0.40 -13.17 -3.08
CA ALA A 155 -1.05 -13.30 -1.79
C ALA A 155 -0.48 -12.33 -0.76
N ALA A 156 0.84 -12.11 -0.75
CA ALA A 156 1.46 -11.15 0.16
C ALA A 156 1.05 -9.70 -0.16
N THR A 157 0.91 -9.35 -1.45
CA THR A 157 0.58 -7.98 -1.89
C THR A 157 -0.93 -7.71 -1.99
N HIS A 158 -1.75 -8.75 -2.04
CA HIS A 158 -3.17 -8.72 -2.42
C HIS A 158 -3.43 -8.18 -3.84
N THR A 159 -2.49 -8.37 -4.78
CA THR A 159 -2.61 -7.90 -6.18
C THR A 159 -2.39 -9.02 -7.19
N LEU A 160 -2.88 -8.84 -8.42
CA LEU A 160 -2.63 -9.78 -9.52
C LEU A 160 -1.41 -9.41 -10.38
N SER A 161 -0.83 -8.22 -10.16
CA SER A 161 0.36 -7.75 -10.87
C SER A 161 1.59 -8.68 -10.78
N PRO A 162 1.83 -9.45 -9.70
CA PRO A 162 2.98 -10.37 -9.65
C PRO A 162 2.89 -11.51 -10.67
N ALA A 163 1.68 -11.92 -11.06
CA ALA A 163 1.48 -12.89 -12.14
C ALA A 163 1.89 -12.32 -13.50
N LEU A 164 1.49 -11.07 -13.78
CA LEU A 164 1.91 -10.39 -15.01
C LEU A 164 3.42 -10.18 -15.04
N CYS A 165 4.01 -9.76 -13.92
CA CYS A 165 5.46 -9.62 -13.78
C CYS A 165 6.19 -10.95 -14.04
N ALA A 166 5.69 -12.07 -13.51
CA ALA A 166 6.26 -13.39 -13.76
C ALA A 166 6.21 -13.80 -15.25
N LEU A 167 5.13 -13.45 -15.94
CA LEU A 167 4.96 -13.69 -17.39
C LEU A 167 5.92 -12.83 -18.22
N GLU A 168 6.05 -11.56 -17.86
CA GLU A 168 6.99 -10.64 -18.52
C GLU A 168 8.45 -11.05 -18.31
N LEU A 169 8.80 -11.47 -17.08
CA LEU A 169 10.15 -11.94 -16.75
C LEU A 169 10.57 -13.18 -17.53
N THR A 170 9.62 -14.07 -17.85
CA THR A 170 9.89 -15.29 -18.62
C THR A 170 9.79 -15.11 -20.12
N GLY A 171 9.11 -14.05 -20.59
CA GLY A 171 8.93 -13.77 -22.02
C GLY A 171 8.08 -14.83 -22.75
N GLN A 172 7.40 -15.72 -22.02
CA GLN A 172 6.60 -16.80 -22.59
C GLN A 172 5.19 -16.79 -21.99
N SER A 173 4.17 -16.69 -22.85
CA SER A 173 2.76 -16.65 -22.45
C SER A 173 2.07 -18.02 -22.40
N THR A 174 2.82 -19.11 -22.59
CA THR A 174 2.26 -20.48 -22.63
C THR A 174 1.60 -20.88 -21.31
N HIS A 175 2.07 -20.35 -20.18
CA HIS A 175 1.59 -20.71 -18.83
C HIS A 175 0.70 -19.64 -18.17
N VAL A 176 0.11 -18.72 -18.95
CA VAL A 176 -0.71 -17.59 -18.43
C VAL A 176 -1.89 -18.06 -17.57
N VAL A 177 -2.68 -19.03 -18.05
CA VAL A 177 -3.89 -19.46 -17.36
C VAL A 177 -3.58 -20.11 -16.00
N PRO A 178 -2.66 -21.10 -15.89
CA PRO A 178 -2.27 -21.65 -14.59
C PRO A 178 -1.70 -20.61 -13.61
N ILE A 179 -0.86 -19.69 -14.08
CA ILE A 179 -0.25 -18.66 -13.23
C ILE A 179 -1.33 -17.71 -12.66
N LEU A 180 -2.23 -17.22 -13.52
CA LEU A 180 -3.30 -16.31 -13.09
C LEU A 180 -4.28 -16.99 -12.14
N THR A 181 -4.69 -18.23 -12.43
CA THR A 181 -5.63 -18.97 -11.59
C THR A 181 -5.04 -19.27 -10.21
N ALA A 182 -3.81 -19.77 -10.14
CA ALA A 182 -3.11 -19.98 -8.87
C ALA A 182 -2.97 -18.69 -8.07
N THR A 183 -2.60 -17.59 -8.72
CA THR A 183 -2.48 -16.27 -8.07
C THR A 183 -3.81 -15.75 -7.57
N LEU A 184 -4.89 -15.92 -8.32
CA LEU A 184 -6.24 -15.51 -7.92
C LEU A 184 -6.72 -16.31 -6.69
N ILE A 185 -6.52 -17.63 -6.69
CA ILE A 185 -6.88 -18.49 -5.55
C ILE A 185 -6.08 -18.10 -4.31
N SER A 186 -4.77 -17.93 -4.45
CA SER A 186 -3.87 -17.50 -3.37
C SER A 186 -4.31 -16.15 -2.77
N ASN A 187 -4.65 -15.17 -3.63
CA ASN A 187 -5.15 -13.87 -3.21
C ASN A 187 -6.49 -13.96 -2.48
N ALA A 188 -7.43 -14.77 -2.98
CA ALA A 188 -8.73 -14.99 -2.37
C ALA A 188 -8.57 -15.61 -0.97
N LEU A 189 -7.69 -16.60 -0.82
CA LEU A 189 -7.39 -17.23 0.46
C LEU A 189 -6.75 -16.24 1.45
N ALA A 190 -5.78 -15.45 1.01
CA ALA A 190 -5.15 -14.43 1.84
C ALA A 190 -6.17 -13.41 2.38
N ARG A 191 -7.08 -12.93 1.52
CA ARG A 191 -8.16 -12.00 1.91
C ARG A 191 -9.21 -12.64 2.82
N SER A 192 -9.56 -13.90 2.59
CA SER A 192 -10.57 -14.61 3.40
C SER A 192 -10.17 -14.76 4.87
N ARG A 193 -8.87 -14.83 5.16
CA ARG A 193 -8.32 -14.94 6.52
C ARG A 193 -8.24 -13.61 7.27
N HIS A 194 -8.84 -12.54 6.76
CA HIS A 194 -8.86 -11.20 7.37
C HIS A 194 -7.47 -10.63 7.69
N GLN A 195 -6.41 -11.17 7.07
CA GLN A 195 -5.06 -10.63 7.19
C GLN A 195 -4.96 -9.38 6.29
N PRO A 196 -4.34 -8.28 6.76
CA PRO A 196 -4.04 -7.15 5.88
C PRO A 196 -3.00 -7.56 4.82
N SER A 197 -2.94 -6.83 3.70
CA SER A 197 -1.81 -6.94 2.77
C SER A 197 -0.52 -6.62 3.51
N PHE A 198 0.61 -7.17 3.08
CA PHE A 198 1.93 -6.86 3.67
C PHE A 198 2.18 -5.34 3.79
N TYR A 199 1.81 -4.56 2.77
CA TYR A 199 1.97 -3.10 2.79
C TYR A 199 0.96 -2.40 3.70
N ASP A 200 -0.29 -2.87 3.73
CA ASP A 200 -1.31 -2.37 4.66
C ASP A 200 -0.88 -2.63 6.12
N GLY A 201 -0.27 -3.78 6.40
CA GLY A 201 0.27 -4.15 7.70
C GLY A 201 1.41 -3.22 8.14
N ILE A 202 2.37 -2.95 7.25
CA ILE A 202 3.44 -1.98 7.55
C ILE A 202 2.87 -0.58 7.79
N SER A 203 1.89 -0.16 6.99
CA SER A 203 1.22 1.13 7.15
C SER A 203 0.57 1.27 8.54
N LEU A 204 -0.09 0.20 9.00
CA LEU A 204 -0.72 0.14 10.31
C LEU A 204 0.32 0.16 11.45
N ILE A 205 1.38 -0.66 11.36
CA ILE A 205 2.47 -0.70 12.36
C ILE A 205 3.15 0.67 12.49
N LYS A 206 3.32 1.38 11.37
CA LYS A 206 3.90 2.73 11.34
C LYS A 206 2.91 3.83 11.73
N ARG A 207 1.64 3.49 12.02
CA ARG A 207 0.55 4.44 12.32
C ARG A 207 0.45 5.57 11.31
N LEU A 208 0.57 5.24 10.02
CA LEU A 208 0.43 6.23 8.96
C LEU A 208 -1.04 6.66 8.83
N PRO A 209 -1.31 7.94 8.55
CA PRO A 209 -2.68 8.45 8.43
C PRO A 209 -3.31 8.02 7.09
N HIS A 210 -3.59 6.72 6.95
CA HIS A 210 -4.23 6.12 5.79
C HIS A 210 -5.58 5.50 6.18
N LEU A 211 -6.64 6.32 6.07
CA LEU A 211 -7.98 6.01 6.55
C LEU A 211 -8.53 4.63 6.06
N PRO A 212 -8.39 4.23 4.78
CA PRO A 212 -8.90 2.93 4.33
C PRO A 212 -8.27 1.73 5.05
N SER A 213 -6.96 1.79 5.36
CA SER A 213 -6.27 0.69 6.07
C SER A 213 -6.66 0.66 7.55
N LEU A 214 -6.85 1.83 8.18
CA LEU A 214 -7.31 1.94 9.57
C LEU A 214 -8.73 1.38 9.74
N ILE A 215 -9.66 1.73 8.85
CA ILE A 215 -11.05 1.22 8.87
C ILE A 215 -11.08 -0.30 8.68
N ARG A 216 -10.21 -0.83 7.81
CA ARG A 216 -10.11 -2.29 7.60
C ARG A 216 -9.61 -3.00 8.86
N ALA A 217 -8.65 -2.42 9.59
CA ALA A 217 -8.13 -2.98 10.83
C ALA A 217 -9.13 -2.87 11.98
N CYS A 218 -9.82 -1.73 12.08
CA CYS A 218 -10.78 -1.44 13.13
C CYS A 218 -12.09 -0.89 12.53
N PRO A 219 -13.08 -1.76 12.25
CA PRO A 219 -14.35 -1.35 11.64
C PRO A 219 -15.13 -0.31 12.46
N LYS A 220 -14.90 -0.23 13.78
CA LYS A 220 -15.51 0.76 14.68
C LYS A 220 -15.20 2.20 14.30
N LEU A 221 -14.05 2.47 13.67
CA LEU A 221 -13.71 3.83 13.23
C LEU A 221 -14.65 4.34 12.13
N SER A 222 -15.35 3.46 11.42
CA SER A 222 -16.26 3.86 10.35
C SER A 222 -17.54 4.54 10.85
N SER A 223 -17.92 4.34 12.12
CA SER A 223 -19.10 4.96 12.72
C SER A 223 -18.82 6.30 13.40
N ILE A 224 -17.55 6.73 13.44
CA ILE A 224 -17.18 8.00 14.07
C ILE A 224 -17.69 9.15 13.20
N GLN A 225 -18.46 10.04 13.83
CA GLN A 225 -19.07 11.20 13.19
C GLN A 225 -18.10 12.38 13.15
N ILE A 226 -18.25 13.26 12.15
CA ILE A 226 -17.42 14.45 12.02
C ILE A 226 -17.70 15.50 13.10
N ARG A 227 -18.87 15.48 13.75
CA ARG A 227 -19.31 16.45 14.76
C ARG A 227 -18.24 16.78 15.80
N GLN A 228 -17.48 15.79 16.27
CA GLN A 228 -16.45 15.96 17.30
C GLN A 228 -15.17 16.67 16.82
N PHE A 229 -15.02 16.87 15.51
CA PHE A 229 -13.83 17.42 14.87
C PHE A 229 -14.10 18.68 14.03
N VAL A 230 -15.35 19.16 14.02
CA VAL A 230 -15.72 20.37 13.29
C VAL A 230 -15.06 21.58 13.93
N VAL A 231 -14.33 22.36 13.15
CA VAL A 231 -13.70 23.61 13.60
C VAL A 231 -14.63 24.78 13.27
N PRO A 232 -14.85 25.72 14.21
CA PRO A 232 -15.65 26.91 13.93
C PRO A 232 -14.99 27.75 12.84
N VAL A 233 -15.80 28.36 11.98
CA VAL A 233 -15.30 29.23 10.92
C VAL A 233 -14.66 30.47 11.54
N GLY A 234 -13.37 30.70 11.27
CA GLY A 234 -12.62 31.80 11.88
C GLY A 234 -13.08 33.19 11.44
N ALA A 235 -13.48 33.35 10.18
CA ALA A 235 -13.99 34.61 9.65
C ALA A 235 -15.22 34.34 8.76
N MET A 236 -16.33 34.96 9.11
CA MET A 236 -17.62 34.87 8.41
C MET A 236 -18.12 36.29 8.13
N LEU A 237 -18.86 36.45 7.03
CA LEU A 237 -19.43 37.73 6.65
C LEU A 237 -20.96 37.68 6.70
N GLN A 238 -21.61 38.75 7.14
CA GLN A 238 -23.05 38.95 7.06
C GLN A 238 -23.44 39.51 5.70
N ARG A 239 -24.63 39.14 5.22
CA ARG A 239 -25.20 39.68 3.97
C ARG A 239 -25.23 41.21 3.89
N ALA A 240 -25.61 41.86 4.99
CA ALA A 240 -25.72 43.33 5.09
C ALA A 240 -24.46 44.00 5.65
N GLU A 241 -23.30 43.33 5.58
CA GLU A 241 -22.08 43.84 6.20
C GLU A 241 -21.51 45.03 5.43
N GLY A 242 -21.14 46.08 6.18
CA GLY A 242 -20.58 47.29 5.61
C GLY A 242 -19.08 47.21 5.32
N VAL A 243 -18.56 48.20 4.59
CA VAL A 243 -17.16 48.32 4.16
C VAL A 243 -16.16 48.12 5.31
N MET A 244 -16.45 48.70 6.49
CA MET A 244 -15.58 48.58 7.67
C MET A 244 -15.47 47.14 8.19
N GLY A 245 -16.57 46.38 8.17
CA GLY A 245 -16.58 44.97 8.58
C GLY A 245 -15.79 44.09 7.61
N VAL A 246 -16.01 44.29 6.31
CA VAL A 246 -15.25 43.61 5.24
C VAL A 246 -13.76 43.90 5.36
N GLN A 247 -13.37 45.15 5.57
CA GLN A 247 -11.97 45.52 5.73
C GLN A 247 -11.36 44.91 6.99
N HIS A 248 -12.11 44.82 8.09
CA HIS A 248 -11.68 44.14 9.30
C HIS A 248 -11.46 42.63 9.07
N VAL A 249 -12.38 41.95 8.38
CA VAL A 249 -12.29 40.52 8.04
C VAL A 249 -11.11 40.24 7.10
N LEU A 250 -10.90 41.08 6.08
CA LEU A 250 -9.77 40.96 5.16
C LEU A 250 -8.42 41.19 5.84
N ASN A 251 -8.35 42.05 6.85
CA ASN A 251 -7.13 42.30 7.61
C ASN A 251 -6.85 41.23 8.67
N SER A 252 -7.90 40.65 9.27
CA SER A 252 -7.77 39.62 10.30
C SER A 252 -7.51 38.22 9.74
N SER A 253 -8.05 37.90 8.56
CA SER A 253 -7.93 36.58 7.95
C SER A 253 -7.11 36.59 6.65
N LYS A 254 -6.36 35.52 6.43
CA LYS A 254 -5.60 35.24 5.19
C LYS A 254 -6.31 34.25 4.25
N GLU A 255 -7.51 33.81 4.61
CA GLU A 255 -8.31 32.91 3.79
C GLU A 255 -8.68 33.55 2.45
N ASN A 256 -8.85 32.72 1.42
CA ASN A 256 -9.19 33.17 0.07
C ASN A 256 -10.70 33.13 -0.20
N GLU A 257 -11.45 32.36 0.59
CA GLU A 257 -12.90 32.22 0.47
C GLU A 257 -13.55 32.44 1.83
N PHE A 258 -14.61 33.24 1.85
CA PHE A 258 -15.34 33.60 3.05
C PHE A 258 -16.79 33.16 2.92
N PRO A 259 -17.34 32.42 3.90
CA PRO A 259 -18.76 32.09 3.91
C PRO A 259 -19.57 33.32 4.29
N ILE A 260 -20.69 33.49 3.59
CA ILE A 260 -21.68 34.53 3.85
C ILE A 260 -22.87 33.90 4.58
N VAL A 261 -23.23 34.51 5.70
CA VAL A 261 -24.41 34.19 6.51
C VAL A 261 -25.45 35.30 6.40
N ASP A 262 -26.71 34.96 6.60
CA ASP A 262 -27.81 35.94 6.54
C ASP A 262 -27.73 36.96 7.69
N THR A 263 -27.64 36.46 8.93
CA THR A 263 -27.39 37.25 10.14
C THR A 263 -26.47 36.49 11.09
N HIS A 264 -25.73 37.21 11.95
CA HIS A 264 -24.88 36.58 12.96
C HIS A 264 -25.67 35.76 14.01
N ASP A 265 -26.97 36.04 14.18
CA ASP A 265 -27.85 35.27 15.08
C ASP A 265 -28.43 34.02 14.42
N SER A 266 -28.81 34.11 13.13
CA SER A 266 -29.39 32.97 12.40
C SER A 266 -28.33 31.97 11.94
N LEU A 267 -27.12 32.45 11.62
CA LEU A 267 -26.00 31.70 11.04
C LEU A 267 -26.38 30.87 9.81
N THR A 268 -27.42 31.24 9.08
CA THR A 268 -27.86 30.52 7.89
C THR A 268 -26.92 30.76 6.72
N LEU A 269 -26.30 29.70 6.18
CA LEU A 269 -25.30 29.78 5.12
C LEU A 269 -25.96 30.09 3.77
N LEU A 270 -25.60 31.22 3.16
CA LEU A 270 -26.12 31.64 1.85
C LEU A 270 -25.18 31.25 0.71
N GLY A 271 -23.87 31.37 0.92
CA GLY A 271 -22.88 31.15 -0.13
C GLY A 271 -21.46 31.46 0.32
N THR A 272 -20.55 31.54 -0.64
CA THR A 272 -19.17 32.01 -0.44
C THR A 272 -18.85 33.18 -1.36
N VAL A 273 -17.91 34.02 -0.93
CA VAL A 273 -17.32 35.08 -1.74
C VAL A 273 -15.80 35.01 -1.63
N THR A 274 -15.15 35.23 -2.77
CA THR A 274 -13.68 35.19 -2.85
C THR A 274 -13.07 36.50 -2.35
N ARG A 275 -11.84 36.40 -1.83
CA ARG A 275 -11.07 37.56 -1.38
C ARG A 275 -10.91 38.61 -2.48
N ALA A 276 -10.70 38.17 -3.72
CA ALA A 276 -10.57 39.07 -4.86
C ALA A 276 -11.84 39.91 -5.09
N GLN A 277 -13.03 39.30 -5.00
CA GLN A 277 -14.30 40.01 -5.11
C GLN A 277 -14.50 41.02 -3.97
N LEU A 278 -14.14 40.66 -2.73
CA LEU A 278 -14.19 41.59 -1.60
C LEU A 278 -13.23 42.77 -1.75
N GLN A 279 -12.03 42.52 -2.30
CA GLN A 279 -11.08 43.60 -2.60
C GLN A 279 -11.60 44.52 -3.70
N THR A 280 -12.24 43.99 -4.75
CA THR A 280 -12.91 44.80 -5.78
C THR A 280 -14.03 45.65 -5.17
N PHE A 281 -14.83 45.08 -4.27
CA PHE A 281 -15.89 45.80 -3.54
C PHE A 281 -15.35 46.93 -2.65
N LEU A 282 -14.19 46.74 -2.01
CA LEU A 282 -13.56 47.82 -1.24
C LEU A 282 -13.06 48.95 -2.16
N LEU A 283 -12.56 48.62 -3.35
CA LEU A 283 -12.06 49.60 -4.32
C LEU A 283 -13.21 50.40 -4.97
N SER A 284 -14.35 49.77 -5.28
CA SER A 284 -15.51 50.46 -5.86
C SER A 284 -16.12 51.48 -4.88
N ASN A 285 -16.27 51.11 -3.61
CA ASN A 285 -16.82 51.99 -2.57
C ASN A 285 -15.88 53.13 -2.13
N GLN A 286 -14.58 53.07 -2.44
CA GLN A 286 -13.69 54.22 -2.24
C GLN A 286 -13.90 55.32 -3.28
N CYS A 287 -14.57 55.00 -4.41
CA CYS A 287 -14.83 55.94 -5.50
C CYS A 287 -16.27 56.52 -5.47
N GLU A 288 -17.22 55.90 -4.78
CA GLU A 288 -18.60 56.36 -4.66
C GLU A 288 -18.97 56.57 -3.19
N ASP A 289 -19.37 57.79 -2.79
CA ASP A 289 -19.75 58.18 -1.41
C ASP A 289 -21.04 57.52 -0.87
N LEU A 290 -21.45 56.37 -1.41
CA LEU A 290 -22.66 55.65 -1.03
C LEU A 290 -22.32 54.46 -0.12
N CYS A 291 -22.94 54.39 1.06
CA CYS A 291 -22.88 53.20 1.93
C CYS A 291 -23.66 52.03 1.31
N LYS A 292 -23.09 51.38 0.30
CA LYS A 292 -23.66 50.17 -0.30
C LYS A 292 -23.40 48.96 0.59
N SER A 293 -24.37 48.06 0.62
CA SER A 293 -24.26 46.80 1.34
C SER A 293 -23.68 45.72 0.43
N LEU A 294 -23.14 44.64 1.02
CA LEU A 294 -22.44 43.58 0.28
C LEU A 294 -23.33 42.89 -0.77
N GLU A 295 -24.64 42.83 -0.52
CA GLU A 295 -25.64 42.26 -1.41
C GLU A 295 -25.86 43.03 -2.72
N ASP A 296 -25.54 44.31 -2.76
CA ASP A 296 -25.84 45.18 -3.90
C ASP A 296 -24.81 45.04 -5.04
N GLU A 297 -23.56 44.66 -4.72
CA GLU A 297 -22.46 44.62 -5.70
C GLU A 297 -21.78 43.25 -5.83
N CYS A 298 -21.78 42.40 -4.79
CA CYS A 298 -21.07 41.12 -4.85
C CYS A 298 -21.98 39.96 -5.29
N SER A 299 -21.54 39.21 -6.30
CA SER A 299 -22.17 37.94 -6.67
C SER A 299 -21.81 36.85 -5.67
N ILE A 300 -22.77 36.50 -4.82
CA ILE A 300 -22.64 35.40 -3.85
C ILE A 300 -22.62 34.08 -4.63
N GLN A 301 -21.54 33.31 -4.50
CA GLN A 301 -21.46 32.00 -5.13
C GLN A 301 -22.17 30.96 -4.26
N PRO A 302 -23.10 30.15 -4.82
CA PRO A 302 -23.79 29.15 -4.04
C PRO A 302 -22.82 28.05 -3.59
N VAL A 303 -22.96 27.61 -2.33
CA VAL A 303 -22.15 26.50 -1.80
C VAL A 303 -22.57 25.19 -2.48
N LYS A 304 -21.64 24.60 -3.24
CA LYS A 304 -21.90 23.38 -4.04
C LYS A 304 -22.04 22.12 -3.18
N LEU A 305 -21.41 22.11 -2.00
CA LEU A 305 -21.35 20.95 -1.13
C LEU A 305 -21.47 21.36 0.34
N GLN A 306 -22.38 20.70 1.06
CA GLN A 306 -22.55 20.86 2.49
C GLN A 306 -22.58 19.47 3.14
N LEU A 307 -21.97 19.34 4.32
CA LEU A 307 -21.99 18.11 5.12
C LEU A 307 -22.84 18.32 6.37
N SER A 308 -23.61 17.31 6.76
CA SER A 308 -24.24 17.31 8.09
C SER A 308 -23.23 16.90 9.15
N PRO A 309 -23.35 17.41 10.40
CA PRO A 309 -22.45 17.03 11.49
C PRO A 309 -22.49 15.53 11.82
N ASP A 310 -23.60 14.87 11.49
CA ASP A 310 -23.80 13.44 11.71
C ASP A 310 -23.12 12.55 10.65
N THR A 311 -22.56 13.14 9.59
CA THR A 311 -21.82 12.37 8.57
C THR A 311 -20.59 11.70 9.20
N THR A 312 -20.28 10.49 8.72
CA THR A 312 -19.11 9.75 9.23
C THR A 312 -17.81 10.28 8.62
N VAL A 313 -16.70 10.17 9.34
CA VAL A 313 -15.36 10.53 8.84
C VAL A 313 -15.05 9.81 7.53
N LYS A 314 -15.47 8.54 7.38
CA LYS A 314 -15.34 7.76 6.14
C LYS A 314 -16.06 8.43 4.97
N GLN A 315 -17.31 8.84 5.17
CA GLN A 315 -18.10 9.48 4.12
C GLN A 315 -17.53 10.84 3.77
N ALA A 316 -17.20 11.67 4.76
CA ALA A 316 -16.60 12.99 4.55
C ALA A 316 -15.27 12.89 3.77
N HIS A 317 -14.38 11.99 4.17
CA HIS A 317 -13.13 11.73 3.44
C HIS A 317 -13.38 11.26 2.00
N CYS A 318 -14.35 10.36 1.79
CA CYS A 318 -14.70 9.87 0.45
C CYS A 318 -15.20 11.01 -0.43
N ILE A 319 -16.11 11.84 0.07
CA ILE A 319 -16.68 12.98 -0.64
C ILE A 319 -15.58 13.99 -0.99
N MET A 320 -14.75 14.40 -0.03
CA MET A 320 -13.62 15.30 -0.26
C MET A 320 -12.62 14.73 -1.26
N SER A 321 -12.31 13.43 -1.17
CA SER A 321 -11.35 12.76 -2.06
C SER A 321 -11.86 12.65 -3.50
N VAL A 322 -13.14 12.34 -3.69
CA VAL A 322 -13.76 12.17 -5.01
C VAL A 322 -13.98 13.52 -5.69
N LEU A 323 -14.51 14.51 -4.95
CA LEU A 323 -14.78 15.84 -5.48
C LEU A 323 -13.53 16.72 -5.57
N ARG A 324 -12.44 16.33 -4.88
CA ARG A 324 -11.18 17.08 -4.77
C ARG A 324 -11.35 18.49 -4.20
N GLU A 325 -12.39 18.68 -3.40
CA GLU A 325 -12.62 19.94 -2.69
C GLU A 325 -11.61 20.11 -1.56
N GLN A 326 -11.13 21.34 -1.36
CA GLN A 326 -10.11 21.64 -0.35
C GLN A 326 -10.73 21.91 1.04
N CYS A 327 -11.93 22.45 1.04
CA CYS A 327 -12.71 22.81 2.21
C CYS A 327 -14.18 22.43 1.98
N VAL A 328 -14.87 22.02 3.04
CA VAL A 328 -16.30 21.71 2.99
C VAL A 328 -16.97 22.29 4.21
N PHE A 329 -18.08 23.01 4.01
CA PHE A 329 -18.86 23.57 5.10
C PHE A 329 -19.74 22.52 5.75
N VAL A 330 -19.81 22.57 7.08
CA VAL A 330 -20.68 21.72 7.89
C VAL A 330 -21.89 22.55 8.31
N THR A 331 -23.08 22.07 7.94
CA THR A 331 -24.34 22.74 8.25
C THR A 331 -25.29 21.82 9.00
N GLU A 332 -25.97 22.37 10.01
CA GLU A 332 -27.04 21.69 10.75
C GLU A 332 -28.32 22.51 10.60
N MET A 333 -29.34 21.93 9.96
CA MET A 333 -30.59 22.63 9.64
C MET A 333 -30.37 23.97 8.88
N GLY A 334 -29.39 24.00 7.97
CA GLY A 334 -29.02 25.19 7.20
C GLY A 334 -28.14 26.20 7.95
N LYS A 335 -27.91 26.01 9.26
CA LYS A 335 -27.01 26.85 10.05
C LYS A 335 -25.56 26.39 9.88
N LEU A 336 -24.66 27.32 9.65
CA LEU A 336 -23.23 27.10 9.56
C LEU A 336 -22.68 26.71 10.94
N HIS A 337 -22.23 25.46 11.06
CA HIS A 337 -21.65 24.92 12.28
C HIS A 337 -20.11 25.03 12.26
N GLY A 338 -19.51 24.92 11.08
CA GLY A 338 -18.07 25.03 10.91
C GLY A 338 -17.61 24.63 9.51
N VAL A 339 -16.31 24.40 9.39
CA VAL A 339 -15.65 23.98 8.15
C VAL A 339 -14.76 22.78 8.43
N ILE A 340 -14.60 21.93 7.43
CA ILE A 340 -13.62 20.84 7.42
C ILE A 340 -12.69 21.04 6.24
N THR A 341 -11.40 21.19 6.55
CA THR A 341 -10.30 21.27 5.60
C THR A 341 -9.52 19.96 5.55
N TRP A 342 -8.69 19.76 4.52
CA TRP A 342 -7.79 18.59 4.47
C TRP A 342 -6.80 18.52 5.63
N LYS A 343 -6.44 19.67 6.21
CA LYS A 343 -5.57 19.74 7.38
C LYS A 343 -6.27 19.11 8.60
N GLU A 344 -7.53 19.48 8.82
CA GLU A 344 -8.35 18.90 9.89
C GLU A 344 -8.63 17.42 9.62
N MET A 345 -8.98 17.06 8.38
CA MET A 345 -9.17 15.66 8.00
C MET A 345 -7.93 14.81 8.29
N LYS A 346 -6.74 15.32 7.98
CA LYS A 346 -5.49 14.63 8.31
C LYS A 346 -5.30 14.50 9.82
N ASN A 347 -5.52 15.56 10.59
CA ASN A 347 -5.43 15.52 12.05
C ASN A 347 -6.42 14.51 12.66
N MET A 348 -7.67 14.46 12.16
CA MET A 348 -8.66 13.47 12.54
C MET A 348 -8.12 12.06 12.32
N ILE A 349 -7.59 11.77 11.12
CA ILE A 349 -7.07 10.44 10.79
C ILE A 349 -5.85 10.10 11.66
N GLU A 350 -5.00 11.07 12.01
CA GLU A 350 -3.87 10.87 12.92
C GLU A 350 -4.30 10.58 14.36
N GLU A 351 -5.37 11.22 14.86
CA GLU A 351 -5.95 10.88 16.16
C GLU A 351 -6.54 9.47 16.17
N LEU A 352 -7.29 9.12 15.12
CA LEU A 352 -7.82 7.78 14.93
C LEU A 352 -6.70 6.72 14.84
N ALA A 353 -5.55 7.05 14.25
CA ALA A 353 -4.41 6.16 14.18
C ALA A 353 -3.69 5.95 15.54
N LYS A 354 -3.86 6.88 16.50
CA LYS A 354 -3.31 6.74 17.87
C LYS A 354 -4.18 5.84 18.75
N GLU A 355 -5.46 5.74 18.47
CA GLU A 355 -6.40 4.87 19.20
C GLU A 355 -6.20 3.37 18.92
N ILE A 356 -5.43 3.03 17.87
CA ILE A 356 -5.08 1.65 17.48
C ILE A 356 -3.69 1.25 18.02
#